data_AF-A0A969F5Q5-F1
#
_entry.id   AF-A0A969F5Q5-F1
#
_cell.length_a   1.000
_cell.length_b   1.000
_cell.length_c   1.000
_cell.angle_alpha   90.00
_cell.angle_beta   90.00
_cell.angle_gamma   90.00
#
_symmetry.space_group_name_H-M   'P 1'
#
loop_
_entity.id
_entity.type
_entity.pdbx_description
1 polymer ?
#
loop_
_entity_poly.entity_id
_entity_poly.type
_entity_poly.pdbx_seq_one_letter_code
_entity_poly.pdbx_strand_id
1 'polypeptide(L)'
;MFPKEIEVILARHLASCLAMPIFIVDEKGNLVFYNEPAELILGQRFEEAGEVNIEEWTAILGLKDEDGEELPYEQRPLVFALNERRPTLSSYPG
;
A
#
# COMPACT_ATOMS: atom_id res chain seq x y z
N MET A 1 -24.60 -5.06 -3.83
CA MET A 1 -23.15 -5.07 -4.07
C MET A 1 -22.92 -4.12 -5.24
N PHE A 2 -22.49 -2.89 -4.97
CA PHE A 2 -22.11 -1.95 -6.04
C PHE A 2 -20.80 -2.46 -6.65
N PRO A 3 -20.62 -2.40 -7.98
CA PRO A 3 -19.43 -2.95 -8.61
C PRO A 3 -18.22 -2.16 -8.12
N LYS A 4 -17.12 -2.87 -7.88
CA LYS A 4 -15.79 -2.38 -7.48
C LYS A 4 -15.20 -1.26 -8.37
N GLU A 5 -15.94 -0.74 -9.35
CA GLU A 5 -15.39 0.07 -10.44
C GLU A 5 -15.48 1.57 -10.24
N ILE A 6 -16.63 2.17 -9.89
CA ILE A 6 -16.75 3.64 -9.91
C ILE A 6 -15.89 4.30 -8.83
N GLU A 7 -15.94 3.78 -7.60
CA GLU A 7 -15.16 4.34 -6.49
C GLU A 7 -13.66 4.27 -6.76
N VAL A 8 -13.19 3.14 -7.32
CA VAL A 8 -11.78 2.95 -7.68
C VAL A 8 -11.40 3.85 -8.85
N ILE A 9 -12.24 3.97 -9.88
CA ILE A 9 -12.00 4.89 -11.01
C ILE A 9 -11.85 6.34 -10.50
N LEU A 10 -12.74 6.78 -9.62
CA LEU A 10 -12.69 8.12 -9.03
C LEU A 10 -11.45 8.30 -8.15
N ALA A 11 -11.11 7.31 -7.33
CA ALA A 11 -9.93 7.36 -6.46
C ALA A 11 -8.62 7.40 -7.27
N ARG A 12 -8.53 6.61 -8.36
CA ARG A 12 -7.39 6.64 -9.30
C ARG A 12 -7.26 8.00 -9.96
N HIS A 13 -8.38 8.58 -10.43
CA HIS A 13 -8.36 9.91 -11.02
C HIS A 13 -7.87 10.96 -10.02
N LEU A 14 -8.41 10.97 -8.80
CA LEU A 14 -7.95 11.86 -7.73
C LEU A 14 -6.46 11.67 -7.45
N ALA A 15 -6.00 10.43 -7.30
CA ALA A 15 -4.61 10.12 -7.02
C ALA A 15 -3.66 10.60 -8.13
N SER A 16 -4.10 10.52 -9.40
CA SER A 16 -3.33 11.01 -10.54
C SER A 16 -3.16 12.53 -10.58
N CYS A 17 -4.07 13.28 -9.94
CA CYS A 17 -3.99 14.74 -9.85
C CYS A 17 -3.10 15.23 -8.69
N LEU A 18 -2.63 14.33 -7.82
CA LEU A 18 -1.87 14.69 -6.63
C LEU A 18 -0.38 14.46 -6.87
N ALA A 19 0.42 15.47 -6.54
CA ALA A 19 1.88 15.43 -6.67
C ALA A 19 2.58 14.61 -5.55
N MET A 20 1.82 13.93 -4.69
CA MET A 20 2.34 13.12 -3.59
C MET A 20 2.16 11.63 -3.89
N PRO A 21 3.06 10.75 -3.43
CA PRO A 21 2.91 9.31 -3.59
C PRO A 21 1.62 8.79 -2.94
N ILE A 22 0.84 8.02 -3.70
CA ILE A 22 -0.43 7.43 -3.25
C ILE A 22 -0.47 5.97 -3.64
N PHE A 23 -0.88 5.13 -2.69
CA PHE A 23 -1.14 3.71 -2.86
C PHE A 23 -2.63 3.44 -2.57
N ILE A 24 -3.30 2.73 -3.47
CA ILE A 24 -4.70 2.30 -3.30
C ILE A 24 -4.71 0.78 -3.22
N VAL A 25 -5.33 0.24 -2.16
CA VAL A 25 -5.39 -1.19 -1.90
C VAL A 25 -6.83 -1.70 -1.84
N ASP A 26 -7.02 -2.99 -2.15
CA ASP A 26 -8.32 -3.67 -1.97
C ASP A 26 -8.56 -4.11 -0.51
N GLU A 27 -9.69 -4.78 -0.24
CA GLU A 27 -10.01 -5.27 1.10
C GLU A 27 -9.06 -6.35 1.65
N LYS A 28 -8.18 -6.92 0.80
CA LYS A 28 -7.15 -7.89 1.17
C LYS A 28 -5.77 -7.23 1.27
N GLY A 29 -5.67 -5.93 1.01
CA GLY A 29 -4.43 -5.17 1.00
C GLY A 29 -3.58 -5.32 -0.27
N ASN A 30 -4.12 -5.94 -1.33
CA ASN A 30 -3.45 -5.98 -2.61
C ASN A 30 -3.42 -4.57 -3.19
N LEU A 31 -2.26 -4.19 -3.74
CA LEU A 31 -2.08 -2.89 -4.36
C LEU A 31 -2.78 -2.89 -5.71
N VAL A 32 -3.91 -2.18 -5.79
CA VAL A 32 -4.72 -2.10 -7.01
C VAL A 32 -4.40 -0.89 -7.86
N PHE A 33 -3.69 0.11 -7.33
CA PHE A 33 -3.17 1.26 -8.05
C PHE A 33 -2.13 2.03 -7.24
N TYR A 34 -1.20 2.67 -7.92
CA TYR A 34 -0.36 3.73 -7.36
C TYR A 34 -0.05 4.77 -8.44
N ASN A 35 0.12 6.04 -8.03
CA ASN A 35 0.36 7.13 -8.99
C ASN A 35 1.85 7.27 -9.37
N GLU A 36 2.15 8.09 -10.37
CA GLU A 36 3.51 8.31 -10.89
C GLU A 36 4.55 8.65 -9.80
N PRO A 37 4.29 9.55 -8.82
CA PRO A 37 5.21 9.77 -7.71
C PRO A 37 5.54 8.52 -6.88
N ALA A 38 4.61 7.57 -6.76
CA ALA A 38 4.82 6.32 -6.03
C ALA A 38 5.62 5.29 -6.86
N GLU A 39 5.67 5.41 -8.19
CA GLU A 39 6.53 4.57 -9.04
C GLU A 39 8.01 4.70 -8.65
N LEU A 40 8.42 5.91 -8.22
CA LEU A 40 9.79 6.17 -7.73
C LEU A 40 10.10 5.43 -6.42
N ILE A 41 9.09 5.20 -5.58
CA ILE A 41 9.24 4.48 -4.31
C ILE A 41 9.33 2.98 -4.58
N LEU A 42 8.48 2.46 -5.47
CA LEU A 42 8.43 1.03 -5.78
C LEU A 42 9.48 0.60 -6.81
N GLY A 43 10.10 1.54 -7.52
CA GLY A 43 11.08 1.27 -8.57
C GLY A 43 10.49 0.64 -9.84
N GLN A 44 9.18 0.65 -9.99
CA GLN A 44 8.46 0.05 -11.13
C GLN A 44 7.21 0.83 -11.49
N ARG A 45 6.89 0.90 -12.79
CA ARG A 45 5.70 1.61 -13.29
C ARG A 45 4.44 0.78 -13.11
N PHE A 46 3.31 1.41 -12.77
CA PHE A 46 2.06 0.67 -12.57
C PHE A 46 1.57 -0.02 -13.84
N GLU A 47 1.81 0.60 -15.00
CA GLU A 47 1.47 0.03 -16.32
C GLU A 47 2.20 -1.29 -16.62
N GLU A 48 3.35 -1.52 -15.98
CA GLU A 48 4.17 -2.71 -16.16
C GLU A 48 3.86 -3.79 -15.12
N ALA A 49 3.66 -3.38 -13.86
CA ALA A 49 3.41 -4.28 -12.74
C ALA A 49 1.95 -4.74 -12.63
N GLY A 50 0.99 -3.87 -12.95
CA GLY A 50 -0.42 -4.12 -12.68
C GLY A 50 -0.75 -4.20 -11.20
N GLU A 51 -1.72 -5.04 -10.83
CA GLU A 51 -2.07 -5.27 -9.42
C GLU A 51 -1.01 -6.14 -8.74
N VAL A 52 -0.56 -5.73 -7.56
CA VAL A 52 0.53 -6.39 -6.84
C VAL A 52 0.02 -6.94 -5.50
N ASN A 53 0.36 -8.19 -5.18
CA ASN A 53 -0.06 -8.81 -3.92
C ASN A 53 0.57 -8.09 -2.71
N ILE A 54 -0.17 -8.01 -1.60
CA ILE A 54 0.30 -7.43 -0.33
C ILE A 54 1.69 -7.88 0.10
N GLU A 55 2.04 -9.16 -0.03
CA GLU A 55 3.36 -9.68 0.36
C GLU A 55 4.50 -9.04 -0.43
N GLU A 56 4.29 -8.91 -1.74
CA GLU A 56 5.28 -8.41 -2.68
C GLU A 56 5.50 -6.91 -2.53
N TRP A 57 4.45 -6.08 -2.62
CA TRP A 57 4.65 -4.62 -2.59
C TRP A 57 5.07 -4.10 -1.20
N THR A 58 4.65 -4.76 -0.12
CA THR A 58 5.12 -4.40 1.22
C THR A 58 6.56 -4.84 1.48
N ALA A 59 7.08 -5.82 0.72
CA ALA A 59 8.50 -6.17 0.76
C ALA A 59 9.36 -5.12 0.05
N ILE A 60 8.88 -4.59 -1.09
CA ILE A 60 9.56 -3.53 -1.85
C ILE A 60 9.77 -2.29 -1.00
N LEU A 61 8.82 -1.95 -0.12
CA LEU A 61 8.96 -0.81 0.79
C LEU A 61 10.08 -0.97 1.82
N GLY A 62 10.62 -2.17 2.03
CA GLY A 62 11.74 -2.41 2.94
C GLY A 62 11.45 -1.89 4.35
N LEU A 63 10.25 -2.20 4.87
CA LEU A 63 9.80 -1.69 6.16
C LEU A 63 10.71 -2.20 7.28
N LYS A 64 11.26 -1.26 8.03
CA LYS A 64 12.16 -1.52 9.15
C LYS A 64 11.57 -1.02 10.45
N ASP A 65 11.97 -1.66 11.54
CA ASP A 65 11.72 -1.16 12.89
C ASP A 65 12.68 -0.02 13.24
N GLU A 66 12.60 0.45 14.49
CA GLU A 66 13.42 1.56 15.00
C GLU A 66 14.90 1.20 15.12
N ASP A 67 15.21 -0.08 15.28
CA ASP A 67 16.58 -0.60 15.31
C ASP A 67 17.16 -0.77 13.89
N GLY A 68 16.34 -0.59 12.86
CA GLY A 68 16.73 -0.70 11.46
C GLY A 68 16.68 -2.13 10.91
N GLU A 69 16.12 -3.06 11.69
CA GLU A 69 15.90 -4.45 11.32
C GLU A 69 14.64 -4.59 10.47
N GLU A 70 14.65 -5.52 9.51
CA GLU A 70 13.50 -5.72 8.63
C GLU A 70 12.31 -6.29 9.39
N LEU A 71 11.14 -5.67 9.22
CA LEU A 71 9.92 -6.16 9.83
C LEU A 71 9.50 -7.49 9.17
N PRO A 72 9.26 -8.55 9.96
CA PRO A 72 8.62 -9.77 9.48
C PRO A 72 7.29 -9.47 8.79
N TYR A 73 6.90 -10.24 7.78
CA TYR A 73 5.67 -10.02 6.99
C TYR A 73 4.44 -9.76 7.87
N GLU A 74 4.22 -10.60 8.89
CA GLU A 74 3.08 -10.51 9.83
C GLU A 74 3.08 -9.23 10.70
N GLN A 75 4.24 -8.60 10.87
CA GLN A 75 4.42 -7.39 11.67
C GLN A 75 4.39 -6.11 10.82
N ARG A 76 4.33 -6.24 9.50
CA ARG A 76 4.19 -5.06 8.62
C ARG A 76 2.86 -4.36 8.93
N PRO A 77 2.83 -3.02 9.09
CA PRO A 77 1.66 -2.33 9.64
C PRO A 77 0.35 -2.62 8.90
N LEU A 78 0.37 -2.67 7.57
CA LEU A 78 -0.83 -2.98 6.80
C LEU A 78 -1.31 -4.43 6.98
N VAL A 79 -0.38 -5.39 6.95
CA VAL A 79 -0.68 -6.82 7.16
C VAL A 79 -1.29 -7.01 8.54
N PHE A 80 -0.65 -6.44 9.55
CA PHE A 80 -1.12 -6.46 10.92
C PHE A 80 -2.51 -5.83 11.07
N ALA A 81 -2.72 -4.64 10.50
CA ALA A 81 -4.01 -3.95 10.61
C ALA A 81 -5.16 -4.74 9.97
N LEU A 82 -4.90 -5.42 8.85
CA LEU A 82 -5.88 -6.28 8.18
C LEU A 82 -6.17 -7.56 8.97
N ASN A 83 -5.13 -8.22 9.49
CA ASN A 83 -5.26 -9.46 10.27
C ASN A 83 -6.01 -9.20 11.59
N GLU A 84 -5.60 -8.17 12.33
CA GLU A 84 -6.17 -7.83 13.64
C GLU A 84 -7.46 -7.00 13.54
N ARG A 85 -7.83 -6.56 12.32
CA ARG A 85 -8.96 -5.65 12.03
C ARG A 85 -8.97 -4.42 12.92
N ARG A 86 -7.78 -3.91 13.25
CA ARG A 86 -7.58 -2.73 14.09
C ARG A 86 -6.56 -1.82 13.42
N PRO A 87 -6.82 -0.50 13.36
CA PRO A 87 -5.86 0.41 12.78
C PRO A 87 -4.57 0.40 13.60
N THR A 88 -3.45 0.27 12.92
CA THR A 88 -2.15 0.62 13.49
C THR A 88 -1.98 2.12 13.29
N LEU A 89 -2.31 2.91 14.31
CA LEU A 89 -1.70 4.23 14.39
C LEU A 89 -0.20 3.97 14.59
N SER A 90 0.67 4.66 13.86
CA SER A 90 2.08 4.75 14.27
C SER A 90 2.11 5.50 15.61
N SER A 91 1.83 4.77 16.68
CA SER A 91 2.00 5.12 18.06
C SER A 91 2.58 3.86 18.70
N TYR A 92 3.83 3.57 18.35
CA TYR A 92 4.64 2.69 19.17
C TYR A 92 5.10 3.52 20.39
N PRO A 93 4.76 3.13 21.62
CA PRO A 93 5.29 3.78 22.80
C PRO A 93 6.63 3.13 23.18
N GLY A 94 7.73 3.75 22.77
CA GLY A 94 9.04 3.68 23.46
C GLY A 94 9.84 2.38 23.39
#